data_AF-A0A0G0CYI1-F1
#
_entry.id   AF-A0A0G0CYI1-F1
#
_cell.length_a   1.000
_cell.length_b   1.000
_cell.length_c   1.000
_cell.angle_alpha   90.00
_cell.angle_beta   90.00
_cell.angle_gamma   90.00
#
_symmetry.space_group_name_H-M   'P 1'
#
loop_
_entity.id
_entity.type
_entity.pdbx_description
1 polymer ?
#
loop_
_entity_poly.entity_id
_entity_poly.type
_entity_poly.pdbx_seq_one_letter_code
_entity_poly.pdbx_strand_id
1 'polypeptide(L)'
;MSEAYERDSFFVAYIKWHYGQGLKEFFGVMGNFLWFIAHFFSFKLLLRTLFTPWKRLGENYEGGFDLGAFASSVIVNGLMRAVGFVTKIIVLSVGVISYVLVLVFAFFLFLIWILAPFILVGSVILSATFFVI
;
A
#
# COMPACT_ATOMS: atom_id res chain seq x y z
N MET A 1 7.79 -30.46 4.71
CA MET A 1 8.78 -29.98 5.70
C MET A 1 10.14 -30.13 5.02
N SER A 2 10.93 -29.05 4.87
CA SER A 2 12.26 -29.12 4.23
C SER A 2 13.13 -30.17 4.95
N GLU A 3 13.96 -30.93 4.22
CA GLU A 3 14.92 -31.91 4.76
C GLU A 3 15.77 -31.31 5.91
N ALA A 4 15.94 -29.99 5.93
CA ALA A 4 16.67 -29.24 6.96
C ALA A 4 16.11 -29.38 8.39
N TYR A 5 14.85 -29.79 8.57
CA TYR A 5 14.20 -29.87 9.89
C TYR A 5 14.01 -31.30 10.41
N GLU A 6 14.40 -32.31 9.63
CA GLU A 6 14.04 -33.71 9.87
C GLU A 6 14.72 -34.32 11.10
N ARG A 7 15.86 -33.75 11.51
CA ARG A 7 16.64 -34.16 12.70
C ARG A 7 16.30 -33.37 13.97
N ASP A 8 15.53 -32.30 13.86
CA ASP A 8 15.25 -31.39 14.98
C ASP A 8 14.01 -31.86 15.76
N SER A 9 14.01 -31.66 17.08
CA SER A 9 12.78 -31.79 17.88
C SER A 9 11.74 -30.79 17.38
N PHE A 10 10.45 -31.16 17.44
CA PHE A 10 9.34 -30.33 16.95
C PHE A 10 9.42 -28.85 17.39
N PHE A 11 9.79 -28.61 18.65
CA PHE A 11 9.94 -27.26 19.20
C PHE A 11 11.07 -26.46 18.51
N VAL A 12 12.24 -27.09 18.30
CA VAL A 12 13.38 -26.46 17.64
C VAL A 12 13.08 -26.20 16.16
N ALA A 13 12.45 -27.16 15.49
CA ALA A 13 11.99 -27.01 14.10
C ALA A 13 11.01 -25.84 13.96
N TYR A 14 10.05 -25.72 14.89
CA TYR A 14 9.10 -24.61 14.91
C TYR A 14 9.80 -23.25 15.09
N ILE A 15 10.68 -23.11 16.09
CA ILE A 15 11.38 -21.84 16.33
C ILE A 15 12.26 -21.45 15.14
N LYS A 16 13.00 -22.39 14.55
CA LYS A 16 13.80 -22.15 13.34
C LYS A 16 12.94 -21.72 12.15
N TRP A 17 11.79 -22.36 11.94
CA TRP A 17 10.86 -21.97 10.89
C TRP A 17 10.26 -20.58 11.16
N HIS A 18 9.78 -20.34 12.39
CA HIS A 18 9.05 -19.15 12.79
C HIS A 18 9.87 -17.87 12.59
N TYR A 19 11.14 -17.89 12.98
CA TYR A 19 12.08 -16.77 12.82
C TYR A 19 12.93 -16.83 11.55
N GLY A 20 12.77 -17.86 10.73
CA GLY A 20 13.49 -18.03 9.47
C GLY A 20 12.55 -17.92 8.28
N GLN A 21 12.08 -19.09 7.81
CA GLN A 21 11.25 -19.18 6.63
C GLN A 21 9.90 -18.46 6.79
N GLY A 22 9.24 -18.58 7.94
CA GLY A 22 7.98 -17.91 8.23
C GLY A 22 8.08 -16.39 8.13
N LEU A 23 9.15 -15.79 8.67
CA LEU A 23 9.42 -14.36 8.51
C LEU A 23 9.66 -13.96 7.04
N LYS A 24 10.39 -14.79 6.28
CA LYS A 24 10.60 -14.53 4.85
C LYS A 24 9.29 -14.53 4.07
N GLU A 25 8.41 -15.49 4.36
CA GLU A 25 7.08 -15.58 3.75
C GLU A 25 6.21 -14.39 4.17
N PHE A 26 6.26 -13.99 5.44
CA PHE A 26 5.56 -12.80 5.94
C PHE A 26 5.94 -11.53 5.15
N PHE A 27 7.23 -11.27 4.97
CA PHE A 27 7.69 -10.12 4.18
C PHE A 27 7.31 -10.25 2.69
N GLY A 28 7.26 -11.48 2.16
CA GLY A 28 6.74 -11.73 0.82
C GLY A 28 5.27 -11.34 0.67
N VAL A 29 4.42 -11.73 1.62
CA VAL A 29 2.99 -11.36 1.65
C VAL A 29 2.82 -9.85 1.80
N MET A 30 3.56 -9.23 2.74
CA MET A 30 3.57 -7.77 2.90
C MET A 30 3.94 -7.06 1.58
N GLY A 31 5.00 -7.52 0.90
CA GLY A 31 5.42 -7.01 -0.39
C GLY A 31 4.33 -7.10 -1.46
N ASN A 32 3.61 -8.23 -1.51
CA ASN A 32 2.51 -8.42 -2.45
C ASN A 32 1.35 -7.44 -2.21
N PHE A 33 0.99 -7.16 -0.96
CA PHE A 33 -0.03 -6.16 -0.62
C PHE A 33 0.40 -4.74 -1.03
N LEU A 34 1.64 -4.35 -0.73
CA LEU A 34 2.17 -3.04 -1.13
C LEU A 34 2.23 -2.91 -2.65
N TRP A 35 2.65 -3.97 -3.35
CA TRP A 35 2.66 -4.03 -4.80
C TRP A 35 1.24 -3.89 -5.37
N PHE A 36 0.26 -4.59 -4.79
CA PHE A 36 -1.14 -4.52 -5.19
C PHE A 36 -1.68 -3.09 -5.06
N ILE A 37 -1.47 -2.41 -3.93
CA ILE A 37 -1.93 -1.02 -3.72
C ILE A 37 -1.28 -0.09 -4.74
N ALA A 38 0.03 -0.22 -4.95
CA ALA A 38 0.74 0.60 -5.91
C ALA A 38 0.23 0.41 -7.35
N HIS A 39 -0.19 -0.81 -7.72
CA HIS A 39 -0.79 -1.11 -9.02
C HIS A 39 -2.24 -0.66 -9.11
N PHE A 40 -3.06 -0.91 -8.09
CA PHE A 40 -4.46 -0.55 -8.02
C PHE A 40 -4.66 0.97 -8.18
N PHE A 41 -3.87 1.77 -7.46
CA PHE A 41 -3.87 3.23 -7.61
C PHE A 41 -2.98 3.73 -8.76
N SER A 42 -2.29 2.83 -9.46
CA SER A 42 -1.43 3.14 -10.60
C SER A 42 -0.44 4.28 -10.31
N PHE A 43 0.22 4.27 -9.14
CA PHE A 43 1.02 5.40 -8.65
C PHE A 43 2.03 5.93 -9.67
N LYS A 44 2.72 5.05 -10.38
CA LYS A 44 3.69 5.44 -11.42
C LYS A 44 3.05 6.27 -12.53
N LEU A 45 1.85 5.88 -12.98
CA LEU A 45 1.11 6.59 -14.00
C LEU A 45 0.53 7.91 -13.46
N LEU A 46 -0.02 7.87 -12.25
CA LEU A 46 -0.61 9.04 -11.61
C LEU A 46 0.44 10.14 -11.44
N LEU A 47 1.62 9.80 -10.90
CA LEU A 47 2.73 10.74 -10.72
C LEU A 47 3.24 11.32 -12.04
N ARG A 48 3.35 10.50 -13.09
CA ARG A 48 3.75 10.97 -14.43
C ARG A 48 2.73 11.91 -15.07
N THR A 49 1.45 11.69 -14.77
CA THR A 49 0.36 12.43 -15.40
C THR A 49 -0.17 13.57 -14.55
N LEU A 50 0.39 13.84 -13.37
CA LEU A 50 -0.08 14.91 -12.47
C LEU A 50 -0.24 16.26 -13.18
N PHE A 51 0.74 16.65 -14.00
CA PHE A 51 0.74 17.90 -14.75
C PHE A 51 0.29 17.75 -16.21
N THR A 52 -0.06 16.55 -16.66
CA THR A 52 -0.55 16.34 -18.01
C THR A 52 -1.97 16.88 -18.14
N PRO A 53 -2.26 17.72 -19.15
CA PRO A 53 -3.60 18.28 -19.35
C PRO A 53 -4.65 17.17 -19.48
N TRP A 54 -5.76 17.33 -18.76
CA TRP A 54 -6.90 16.42 -18.85
C TRP A 54 -7.55 16.55 -20.23
N LYS A 55 -7.93 15.40 -20.84
CA LYS A 55 -8.51 15.18 -22.19
C LYS A 55 -8.72 16.43 -23.05
N ARG A 56 -8.21 16.41 -24.31
CA ARG A 56 -8.40 17.29 -25.50
C ARG A 56 -9.75 18.05 -25.63
N LEU A 57 -10.17 18.76 -24.60
CA LEU A 57 -11.31 19.68 -24.52
C LEU A 57 -10.82 21.12 -24.60
N GLY A 58 -9.58 21.33 -25.03
CA GLY A 58 -9.20 22.63 -25.55
C GLY A 58 -9.86 22.78 -26.89
N GLU A 59 -10.65 23.85 -27.06
CA GLU A 59 -10.90 24.40 -28.38
C GLU A 59 -9.57 24.45 -29.13
N ASN A 60 -9.56 23.91 -30.35
CA ASN A 60 -8.45 24.18 -31.24
C ASN A 60 -8.41 25.70 -31.41
N TYR A 61 -7.23 26.32 -31.25
CA TYR A 61 -7.06 27.73 -31.59
C TYR A 61 -7.51 27.90 -33.04
N GLU A 62 -8.70 28.47 -33.24
CA GLU A 62 -9.17 28.83 -34.57
C GLU A 62 -8.18 29.86 -35.11
N GLY A 63 -7.53 29.53 -36.22
CA GLY A 63 -6.46 30.34 -36.79
C GLY A 63 -6.99 31.71 -37.21
N GLY A 64 -6.80 32.71 -36.34
CA GLY A 64 -7.17 34.10 -36.56
C GLY A 64 -6.71 34.99 -35.39
N PHE A 65 -6.45 36.27 -35.66
CA PHE A 65 -6.09 37.29 -34.66
C PHE A 65 -7.33 37.75 -33.85
N ASP A 66 -8.07 36.81 -33.24
CA ASP A 66 -9.17 37.13 -32.33
C ASP A 66 -8.72 36.98 -30.87
N LEU A 67 -8.38 38.11 -30.25
CA LEU A 67 -7.95 38.18 -28.85
C LEU A 67 -9.05 37.73 -27.87
N GLY A 68 -10.33 37.85 -28.23
CA GLY A 68 -11.45 37.41 -27.39
C GLY A 68 -11.56 35.89 -27.34
N ALA A 69 -11.49 35.24 -28.50
CA ALA A 69 -11.44 33.77 -28.59
C ALA A 69 -10.18 33.19 -27.94
N PHE A 70 -9.04 33.88 -28.05
CA PHE A 70 -7.80 33.50 -27.36
C PHE A 70 -7.94 33.54 -25.83
N ALA A 71 -8.50 34.62 -25.27
CA ALA A 71 -8.66 34.73 -23.82
C ALA A 71 -9.64 33.68 -23.26
N SER A 72 -10.75 33.44 -23.95
CA SER A 72 -11.73 32.41 -23.58
C SER A 72 -11.10 31.01 -23.53
N SER A 73 -10.38 30.62 -24.59
CA SER A 73 -9.74 29.31 -24.67
C SER A 73 -8.63 29.10 -23.62
N VAL A 74 -7.92 30.16 -23.22
CA VAL A 74 -6.93 30.11 -22.11
C VAL A 74 -7.62 29.84 -20.78
N ILE A 75 -8.73 30.54 -20.48
CA ILE A 75 -9.49 30.36 -19.23
C ILE A 75 -10.07 28.94 -19.16
N VAL A 76 -10.72 28.48 -20.23
CA VAL A 76 -11.31 27.14 -20.28
C VAL A 76 -10.23 26.06 -20.15
N ASN A 77 -9.12 26.16 -20.89
CA ASN A 77 -8.01 25.21 -20.75
C ASN A 77 -7.37 25.22 -19.36
N GLY A 78 -7.25 26.40 -18.74
CA GLY A 78 -6.76 26.55 -17.38
C GLY A 78 -7.66 25.82 -16.37
N LEU A 79 -8.97 26.02 -16.47
CA LEU A 79 -9.96 25.37 -15.61
C LEU A 79 -9.93 23.85 -15.78
N MET A 80 -9.88 23.35 -17.02
CA MET A 80 -9.81 21.91 -17.29
C MET A 80 -8.54 21.25 -16.74
N ARG A 81 -7.40 21.95 -16.77
CA ARG A 81 -6.17 21.49 -16.12
C ARG A 81 -6.29 21.47 -14.60
N ALA A 82 -6.90 22.50 -14.01
CA ALA A 82 -7.11 22.57 -12.57
C ALA A 82 -8.00 21.43 -12.06
N VAL A 83 -9.13 21.17 -12.72
CA VAL A 83 -10.03 20.07 -12.36
C VAL A 83 -9.29 18.73 -12.44
N GLY A 84 -8.60 18.46 -13.56
CA GLY A 84 -7.84 17.22 -13.72
C GLY A 84 -6.73 17.05 -12.69
N PHE A 85 -6.06 18.13 -12.31
CA PHE A 85 -5.05 18.14 -11.26
C PHE A 85 -5.65 17.82 -9.89
N VAL A 86 -6.75 18.49 -9.51
CA VAL A 86 -7.46 18.26 -8.24
C VAL A 86 -7.94 16.81 -8.13
N THR A 87 -8.56 16.26 -9.16
CA THR A 87 -8.99 14.85 -9.17
C THR A 87 -7.81 13.90 -8.97
N LYS A 88 -6.69 14.12 -9.68
CA LYS A 88 -5.49 13.29 -9.53
C LYS A 88 -4.86 13.40 -8.15
N ILE A 89 -4.85 14.59 -7.53
CA ILE A 89 -4.38 14.77 -6.15
C ILE A 89 -5.25 14.00 -5.17
N ILE A 90 -6.57 14.05 -5.31
CA ILE A 90 -7.47 13.32 -4.40
C ILE A 90 -7.20 11.82 -4.50
N VAL A 91 -7.14 11.27 -5.72
CA VAL A 91 -6.84 9.85 -5.94
C VAL A 91 -5.45 9.48 -5.40
N LEU A 92 -4.44 10.33 -5.63
CA LEU A 92 -3.09 10.11 -5.11
C LEU A 92 -3.10 10.08 -3.58
N SER A 93 -3.81 11.01 -2.95
CA SER A 93 -3.90 11.14 -1.49
C SER A 93 -4.54 9.91 -0.87
N VAL A 94 -5.68 9.46 -1.42
CA VAL A 94 -6.35 8.23 -0.97
C VAL A 94 -5.45 7.01 -1.15
N GLY A 95 -4.75 6.91 -2.28
CA GLY A 95 -3.80 5.83 -2.50
C GLY A 95 -2.65 5.83 -1.49
N VAL A 96 -2.05 7.00 -1.22
CA VAL A 96 -0.96 7.14 -0.24
C VAL A 96 -1.44 6.79 1.17
N ILE A 97 -2.62 7.27 1.58
CA ILE A 97 -3.22 6.90 2.87
C ILE A 97 -3.40 5.38 2.97
N SER A 98 -3.93 4.76 1.92
CA SER A 98 -4.14 3.30 1.87
C SER A 98 -2.81 2.54 1.98
N TYR A 99 -1.76 3.03 1.30
CA TYR A 99 -0.41 2.45 1.35
C TYR A 99 0.18 2.54 2.77
N VAL A 100 0.07 3.71 3.41
CA VAL A 100 0.53 3.91 4.79
C VAL A 100 -0.24 3.03 5.78
N LEU A 101 -1.56 2.92 5.64
CA LEU A 101 -2.37 2.05 6.49
C LEU A 101 -1.91 0.59 6.42
N VAL A 102 -1.59 0.09 5.23
CA VAL A 102 -1.07 -1.28 5.08
C VAL A 102 0.33 -1.44 5.69
N LEU A 103 1.20 -0.44 5.59
CA LEU A 103 2.48 -0.47 6.30
C LEU A 103 2.30 -0.52 7.82
N VAL A 104 1.41 0.31 8.36
CA VAL A 104 1.11 0.33 9.80
C VAL A 104 0.53 -1.01 10.25
N PHE A 105 -0.42 -1.56 9.49
CA PHE A 105 -1.01 -2.86 9.80
C PHE A 105 0.02 -3.99 9.74
N ALA A 106 0.87 -4.00 8.70
CA ALA A 106 1.96 -4.97 8.57
C ALA A 106 2.97 -4.85 9.72
N PHE A 107 3.27 -3.64 10.19
CA PHE A 107 4.14 -3.43 11.36
C PHE A 107 3.55 -4.05 12.64
N PHE A 108 2.26 -3.85 12.91
CA PHE A 108 1.62 -4.49 14.08
C PHE A 108 1.54 -6.01 13.94
N LEU A 109 1.22 -6.53 12.76
CA LEU A 109 1.24 -7.97 12.51
C LEU A 109 2.64 -8.56 12.68
N PHE A 110 3.68 -7.84 12.27
CA PHE A 110 5.06 -8.24 12.48
C PHE A 110 5.41 -8.32 13.96
N LEU A 111 5.02 -7.31 14.75
CA LEU A 111 5.20 -7.34 16.21
C LEU A 111 4.48 -8.53 16.84
N ILE A 112 3.23 -8.77 16.44
CA ILE A 112 2.45 -9.94 16.91
C ILE A 112 3.15 -11.24 16.51
N TRP A 113 3.69 -11.35 15.29
CA TRP A 113 4.41 -12.53 14.83
C TRP A 113 5.64 -12.82 15.69
N ILE A 114 6.47 -11.81 15.95
CA ILE A 114 7.67 -11.96 16.80
C ILE A 114 7.30 -12.36 18.22
N LEU A 115 6.23 -11.80 18.76
CA LEU A 115 5.78 -12.08 20.12
C LEU A 115 4.91 -13.33 20.24
N ALA A 116 4.44 -13.91 19.13
CA ALA A 116 3.48 -15.01 19.12
C ALA A 116 3.89 -16.21 19.99
N PRO A 117 5.16 -16.69 19.99
CA PRO A 117 5.55 -17.79 20.86
C PRO A 117 5.38 -17.46 22.35
N PHE A 118 5.70 -16.23 22.75
CA PHE A 118 5.56 -15.77 24.13
C PHE A 118 4.08 -15.57 24.51
N ILE A 119 3.28 -15.00 23.61
CA ILE A 119 1.84 -14.81 23.80
C ILE A 119 1.15 -16.16 24.00
N LEU A 120 1.50 -17.17 23.20
CA LEU A 120 0.94 -18.52 23.32
C LEU A 120 1.27 -19.15 24.68
N VAL A 121 2.54 -19.11 25.08
CA VAL A 121 2.97 -19.66 26.38
C VAL A 121 2.29 -18.92 27.54
N GLY A 122 2.27 -17.58 27.50
CA GLY A 122 1.60 -16.76 28.52
C GLY A 122 0.10 -17.06 28.62
N SER A 123 -0.58 -17.26 27.49
CA SER A 123 -2.01 -17.58 27.45
C SER A 123 -2.32 -18.93 28.11
N VAL A 124 -1.47 -19.94 27.89
CA VAL A 124 -1.60 -21.26 28.52
C VAL A 124 -1.37 -21.17 30.03
N ILE A 125 -0.36 -20.42 30.47
CA ILE A 125 -0.06 -20.23 31.90
C ILE A 125 -1.23 -19.53 32.62
N LEU A 126 -1.72 -18.42 32.06
CA LEU A 126 -2.87 -17.67 32.60
C LEU A 126 -4.12 -18.56 32.74
N SER A 127 -4.41 -19.35 31.70
CA SER A 127 -5.50 -20.31 31.73
C SER A 127 -5.32 -21.32 32.86
N ALA A 128 -4.14 -21.95 32.96
CA ALA A 128 -3.86 -22.93 34.02
C ALA A 128 -4.00 -22.33 35.43
N THR A 129 -3.56 -21.09 35.66
CA THR A 129 -3.72 -20.41 36.96
C THR A 129 -5.18 -20.11 37.29
N PHE A 130 -6.00 -19.79 36.30
CA PHE A 130 -7.44 -19.54 36.50
C PHE A 130 -8.20 -20.81 36.91
N PHE A 131 -7.79 -21.99 36.43
CA PHE A 131 -8.41 -23.26 36.83
C PHE A 131 -8.00 -23.77 38.22
N VAL A 132 -6.91 -23.25 38.78
CA VAL A 132 -6.35 -23.68 40.08
C VAL A 132 -6.87 -22.82 41.24
N ILE A 133 -7.39 -21.63 40.96
CA ILE A 133 -8.02 -20.71 41.92
C ILE A 133 -9.53 -20.95 41.93
#